data_AF-A0A920MWZ4-F1
#
_entry.id   AF-A0A920MWZ4-F1
#
_cell.length_a   1.000
_cell.length_b   1.000
_cell.length_c   1.000
_cell.angle_alpha   90.00
_cell.angle_beta   90.00
_cell.angle_gamma   90.00
#
_symmetry.space_group_name_H-M   'P 1'
#
loop_
_entity.id
_entity.type
_entity.pdbx_description
1 polymer ?
#
loop_
_entity_poly.entity_id
_entity_poly.type
_entity_poly.pdbx_seq_one_letter_code
_entity_poly.pdbx_strand_id
1 'polypeptide(L)'
;MGATWTFKYVWSCSLVEPDSPEADLGVIFMHNEGYSTGCGHAVIALTKVLIEMDLIQMTEPETKVKMDVPSGYIESFAKIDNGNIKSIRFQNVPSFVHSLDATIDIPEIGSIQYDLAFGGAYYAIVNVDQVKLKCTEQYHDALIDKGMRIKQAIMNSVKIKHPIEPEMDFLYGTIFTDLPQDSTNHSRNVCIFADGELDRSPTGTGVSARAAIHYKRNEIKVGESITIESILSSSFFC
;
A
#
# COMPACT_ATOMS: atom_id res chain seq x y z
N MET A 1 -16.55 -9.84 -5.32
CA MET A 1 -16.53 -10.49 -6.66
C MET A 1 -16.76 -11.98 -6.50
N GLY A 2 -17.58 -12.62 -7.35
CA GLY A 2 -17.95 -14.03 -7.21
C GLY A 2 -16.94 -14.99 -7.86
N ALA A 3 -16.72 -16.15 -7.24
CA ALA A 3 -15.68 -17.14 -7.57
C ALA A 3 -15.74 -17.75 -9.00
N THR A 4 -16.78 -17.48 -9.78
CA THR A 4 -16.94 -18.00 -11.15
C THR A 4 -16.14 -17.22 -12.20
N TRP A 5 -15.68 -16.00 -11.90
CA TRP A 5 -14.93 -15.16 -12.87
C TRP A 5 -13.63 -14.58 -12.32
N THR A 6 -13.33 -14.76 -11.03
CA THR A 6 -12.15 -14.16 -10.35
C THR A 6 -11.49 -15.14 -9.39
N PHE A 7 -10.15 -15.16 -9.37
CA PHE A 7 -9.35 -15.89 -8.37
C PHE A 7 -9.27 -15.09 -7.04
N LYS A 8 -8.88 -15.75 -5.93
CA LYS A 8 -8.72 -15.15 -4.59
C LYS A 8 -7.84 -13.88 -4.55
N TYR A 9 -6.97 -13.74 -5.54
CA TYR A 9 -5.92 -12.74 -5.63
C TYR A 9 -6.14 -11.70 -6.74
N VAL A 10 -7.40 -11.50 -7.15
CA VAL A 10 -7.75 -10.50 -8.16
C VAL A 10 -8.03 -9.18 -7.48
N TRP A 11 -7.31 -8.17 -7.94
CA TRP A 11 -7.57 -6.78 -7.61
C TRP A 11 -8.17 -6.07 -8.83
N SER A 12 -9.11 -5.15 -8.58
CA SER A 12 -9.90 -4.52 -9.64
C SER A 12 -10.30 -3.10 -9.28
N CYS A 13 -10.71 -2.34 -10.28
CA CYS A 13 -11.23 -1.00 -10.09
C CYS A 13 -12.41 -0.73 -11.03
N SER A 14 -13.23 0.24 -10.67
CA SER A 14 -14.26 0.83 -11.53
C SER A 14 -13.97 2.30 -11.71
N LEU A 15 -14.01 2.76 -12.95
CA LEU A 15 -13.90 4.18 -13.29
C LEU A 15 -15.28 4.81 -13.17
N VAL A 16 -15.35 5.98 -12.51
CA VAL A 16 -16.57 6.75 -12.29
C VAL A 16 -16.32 8.23 -12.60
N GLU A 17 -17.39 9.02 -12.64
CA GLU A 17 -17.25 10.47 -12.70
C GLU A 17 -16.52 10.97 -11.44
N PRO A 18 -15.61 11.95 -11.57
CA PRO A 18 -14.92 12.54 -10.43
C PRO A 18 -15.86 13.41 -9.59
N ASP A 19 -15.57 13.53 -8.30
CA ASP A 19 -16.24 14.48 -7.42
C ASP A 19 -15.56 15.86 -7.45
N SER A 20 -14.24 15.87 -7.62
CA SER A 20 -13.41 17.07 -7.69
C SER A 20 -13.43 17.66 -9.11
N PRO A 21 -13.71 18.97 -9.28
CA PRO A 21 -13.72 19.61 -10.60
C PRO A 21 -12.40 19.52 -11.37
N GLU A 22 -11.29 19.37 -10.65
CA GLU A 22 -9.93 19.28 -11.20
C GLU A 22 -9.47 17.85 -11.52
N ALA A 23 -10.19 16.82 -11.08
CA ALA A 23 -9.83 15.43 -11.32
C ALA A 23 -10.25 14.98 -12.72
N ASP A 24 -9.45 14.10 -13.32
CA ASP A 24 -9.74 13.55 -14.65
C ASP A 24 -10.78 12.43 -14.56
N LEU A 25 -10.81 11.71 -13.43
CA LEU A 25 -11.73 10.59 -13.16
C LEU A 25 -11.82 10.27 -11.67
N GLY A 26 -12.93 9.65 -11.28
CA GLY A 26 -13.04 8.94 -10.01
C GLY A 26 -12.70 7.46 -10.18
N VAL A 27 -12.20 6.83 -9.13
CA VAL A 27 -11.83 5.41 -9.13
C VAL A 27 -12.29 4.74 -7.85
N ILE A 28 -13.04 3.65 -7.99
CA ILE A 28 -13.44 2.80 -6.87
C ILE A 28 -12.65 1.50 -6.93
N PHE A 29 -11.93 1.20 -5.86
CA PHE A 29 -11.06 0.05 -5.75
C PHE A 29 -11.77 -1.15 -5.10
N MET A 30 -11.45 -2.37 -5.53
CA MET A 30 -12.08 -3.60 -5.03
C MET A 30 -11.08 -4.76 -4.93
N HIS A 31 -11.14 -5.47 -3.81
CA HIS A 31 -10.42 -6.71 -3.54
C HIS A 31 -11.37 -7.81 -3.02
N ASN A 32 -10.84 -8.94 -2.55
CA ASN A 32 -11.65 -10.10 -2.18
C ASN A 32 -12.63 -9.86 -1.02
N GLU A 33 -12.34 -8.91 -0.12
CA GLU A 33 -13.21 -8.54 1.01
C GLU A 33 -14.17 -7.37 0.72
N GLY A 34 -14.15 -6.78 -0.49
CA GLY A 34 -15.03 -5.66 -0.86
C GLY A 34 -14.30 -4.43 -1.38
N TYR A 35 -14.87 -3.25 -1.13
CA TYR A 35 -14.31 -1.97 -1.55
C TYR A 35 -13.08 -1.59 -0.72
N SER A 36 -12.09 -0.96 -1.36
CA SER A 36 -10.81 -0.56 -0.76
C SER A 36 -10.68 0.96 -0.77
N THR A 37 -10.00 1.52 0.24
CA THR A 37 -9.84 2.98 0.39
C THR A 37 -8.77 3.54 -0.52
N GLY A 38 -7.65 2.84 -0.71
CA GLY A 38 -6.53 3.34 -1.50
C GLY A 38 -5.61 2.22 -1.95
N CYS A 39 -4.98 2.39 -3.11
CA CYS A 39 -4.08 1.37 -3.67
C CYS A 39 -3.06 1.94 -4.65
N GLY A 40 -1.80 2.00 -4.22
CA GLY A 40 -0.73 2.60 -5.03
C GLY A 40 -0.38 1.82 -6.30
N HIS A 41 -0.35 0.48 -6.24
CA HIS A 41 -0.03 -0.32 -7.44
C HIS A 41 -1.09 -0.15 -8.54
N ALA A 42 -2.34 0.10 -8.15
CA ALA A 42 -3.42 0.34 -9.06
C ALA A 42 -3.42 1.74 -9.66
N VAL A 43 -3.09 2.76 -8.87
CA VAL A 43 -2.87 4.12 -9.39
C VAL A 43 -1.80 4.08 -10.48
N ILE A 44 -0.69 3.37 -10.25
CA ILE A 44 0.38 3.18 -11.24
C ILE A 44 -0.16 2.48 -12.50
N ALA A 45 -0.87 1.36 -12.35
CA ALA A 45 -1.43 0.61 -13.47
C ALA A 45 -2.46 1.41 -14.27
N LEU A 46 -3.34 2.15 -13.60
CA LEU A 46 -4.35 3.00 -14.24
C LEU A 46 -3.72 4.14 -15.00
N THR A 47 -2.74 4.82 -14.42
CA THR A 47 -1.98 5.88 -15.10
C THR A 47 -1.40 5.36 -16.42
N LYS A 48 -0.80 4.17 -16.39
CA LYS A 48 -0.25 3.51 -17.58
C LYS A 48 -1.33 3.25 -18.63
N VAL A 49 -2.41 2.60 -18.24
CA VAL A 49 -3.49 2.18 -19.14
C VAL A 49 -4.22 3.39 -19.74
N LEU A 50 -4.55 4.41 -18.93
CA LEU A 50 -5.26 5.60 -19.38
C LEU A 50 -4.46 6.34 -20.47
N ILE A 51 -3.14 6.42 -20.31
CA ILE A 51 -2.28 7.09 -21.30
C ILE A 51 -2.07 6.20 -22.54
N GLU A 52 -1.78 4.90 -22.37
CA GLU A 52 -1.53 4.00 -23.52
C GLU A 52 -2.77 3.72 -24.37
N MET A 53 -3.95 3.87 -23.79
CA MET A 53 -5.23 3.73 -24.50
C MET A 53 -5.76 5.06 -25.04
N ASP A 54 -4.96 6.14 -25.00
CA ASP A 54 -5.34 7.50 -25.42
C ASP A 54 -6.61 8.03 -24.73
N LEU A 55 -6.94 7.52 -23.54
CA LEU A 55 -8.02 8.04 -22.70
C LEU A 55 -7.60 9.33 -22.00
N ILE A 56 -6.30 9.49 -21.76
CA ILE A 56 -5.65 10.75 -21.37
C ILE A 56 -4.55 11.04 -22.37
N GLN A 57 -4.54 12.27 -22.89
CA GLN A 57 -3.57 12.69 -23.89
C GLN A 57 -2.14 12.64 -23.33
N MET A 58 -1.28 11.91 -24.03
CA MET A 58 0.15 11.85 -23.71
C MET A 58 0.84 13.19 -23.96
N THR A 59 1.54 13.71 -22.94
CA THR A 59 2.40 14.90 -22.99
C THR A 59 3.82 14.59 -22.51
N GLU A 60 4.83 14.99 -23.28
CA GLU A 60 6.25 14.89 -22.89
C GLU A 60 6.75 16.19 -22.22
N PRO A 61 7.70 16.12 -21.26
CA PRO A 61 8.39 14.91 -20.77
C PRO A 61 7.63 14.17 -19.65
N GLU A 62 6.49 14.69 -19.21
CA GLU A 62 5.70 14.12 -18.13
C GLU A 62 4.20 14.34 -18.39
N THR A 63 3.40 13.28 -18.24
CA THR A 63 1.94 13.35 -18.27
C THR A 63 1.40 13.21 -16.86
N LYS A 64 0.56 14.15 -16.45
CA LYS A 64 -0.14 14.12 -15.17
C LYS A 64 -1.52 13.48 -15.36
N VAL A 65 -1.89 12.59 -14.44
CA VAL A 65 -3.25 12.06 -14.30
C VAL A 65 -3.73 12.29 -12.87
N LYS A 66 -4.92 12.85 -12.73
CA LYS A 66 -5.51 13.26 -11.45
C LYS A 66 -6.73 12.40 -11.16
N MET A 67 -6.78 11.79 -9.99
CA MET A 67 -7.80 10.80 -9.65
C MET A 67 -8.43 11.13 -8.30
N ASP A 68 -9.76 11.08 -8.24
CA ASP A 68 -10.45 10.94 -6.96
C ASP A 68 -10.50 9.45 -6.62
N VAL A 69 -9.88 9.07 -5.51
CA VAL A 69 -10.01 7.72 -4.94
C VAL A 69 -10.69 7.82 -3.57
N PRO A 70 -11.17 6.71 -2.98
CA PRO A 70 -11.92 6.82 -1.72
C PRO A 70 -11.07 7.37 -0.57
N SER A 71 -9.73 7.21 -0.62
CA SER A 71 -8.81 7.80 0.36
C SER A 71 -8.59 9.31 0.19
N GLY A 72 -9.05 9.91 -0.92
CA GLY A 72 -8.90 11.32 -1.28
C GLY A 72 -8.25 11.52 -2.65
N TYR A 73 -8.09 12.78 -3.04
CA TYR A 73 -7.49 13.19 -4.31
C TYR A 73 -6.00 12.79 -4.43
N ILE A 74 -5.62 12.22 -5.57
CA ILE A 74 -4.25 11.77 -5.89
C ILE A 74 -3.81 12.34 -7.23
N GLU A 75 -2.54 12.76 -7.31
CA GLU A 75 -1.88 13.08 -8.58
C GLU A 75 -0.84 12.01 -8.93
N SER A 76 -0.90 11.51 -10.14
CA SER A 76 0.10 10.60 -10.70
C SER A 76 0.80 11.24 -11.89
N PHE A 77 2.03 10.82 -12.12
CA PHE A 77 2.95 11.41 -13.08
C PHE A 77 3.68 10.30 -13.82
N ALA A 78 3.40 10.18 -15.11
CA ALA A 78 4.11 9.27 -16.00
C ALA A 78 5.26 10.02 -16.67
N LYS A 79 6.50 9.57 -16.46
CA LYS A 79 7.68 10.05 -17.19
C LYS A 79 7.69 9.45 -18.58
N ILE A 80 7.81 10.30 -19.59
CA ILE A 80 7.71 9.92 -20.99
C ILE A 80 9.00 10.29 -21.72
N ASP A 81 9.48 9.36 -22.53
CA ASP A 81 10.67 9.54 -23.35
C ASP A 81 10.48 8.76 -24.65
N ASN A 82 10.52 9.49 -25.78
CA ASN A 82 10.29 8.97 -27.12
C ASN A 82 8.95 8.22 -27.25
N GLY A 83 7.86 8.84 -26.79
CA GLY A 83 6.50 8.32 -26.85
C GLY A 83 6.24 7.11 -25.94
N ASN A 84 7.18 6.77 -25.05
CA ASN A 84 7.07 5.60 -24.18
C ASN A 84 7.12 6.00 -22.71
N ILE A 85 6.20 5.45 -21.91
CA ILE A 85 6.22 5.61 -20.45
C ILE A 85 7.39 4.81 -19.87
N LYS A 86 8.30 5.50 -19.19
CA LYS A 86 9.50 4.92 -18.56
C LYS A 86 9.31 4.59 -17.09
N SER A 87 8.60 5.45 -16.37
CA SER A 87 8.29 5.26 -14.96
C SER A 87 7.04 6.05 -14.59
N ILE A 88 6.41 5.64 -13.49
CA ILE A 88 5.23 6.30 -12.95
C ILE A 88 5.46 6.51 -11.46
N ARG A 89 5.18 7.72 -10.99
CA ARG A 89 5.14 8.07 -9.56
C ARG A 89 3.79 8.69 -9.25
N PHE A 90 3.40 8.69 -7.99
CA PHE A 90 2.20 9.40 -7.56
C PHE A 90 2.46 10.09 -6.23
N GLN A 91 1.78 11.22 -6.05
CA GLN A 91 1.68 11.92 -4.79
C GLN A 91 0.45 11.37 -4.07
N ASN A 92 0.71 10.60 -3.03
CA ASN A 92 -0.34 10.00 -2.21
C ASN A 92 -1.01 11.05 -1.32
N VAL A 93 -2.12 10.66 -0.70
CA VAL A 93 -2.80 11.43 0.35
C VAL A 93 -1.88 11.59 1.58
N PRO A 94 -2.16 12.57 2.47
CA PRO A 94 -1.35 12.77 3.67
C PRO A 94 -1.15 11.48 4.47
N SER A 95 0.11 11.12 4.67
CA SER A 95 0.51 9.90 5.38
C SER A 95 1.05 10.27 6.76
N PHE A 96 0.66 9.53 7.80
CA PHE A 96 0.98 9.87 9.18
C PHE A 96 1.07 8.64 10.09
N VAL A 97 1.77 8.82 11.20
CA VAL A 97 1.90 7.80 12.25
C VAL A 97 0.74 7.94 13.24
N HIS A 98 0.05 6.84 13.51
CA HIS A 98 -0.93 6.75 14.59
C HIS A 98 -0.24 6.43 15.92
N SER A 99 0.60 5.38 15.95
CA SER A 99 1.34 4.97 17.14
C SER A 99 2.66 4.31 16.75
N LEU A 100 3.71 4.56 17.54
CA LEU A 100 5.00 3.88 17.42
C LEU A 100 5.18 2.93 18.59
N ASP A 101 5.91 1.84 18.33
CA ASP A 101 6.42 0.92 19.36
C ASP A 101 5.32 0.32 20.24
N ALA A 102 4.08 0.24 19.72
CA ALA A 102 2.96 -0.36 20.43
C ALA A 102 3.13 -1.87 20.53
N THR A 103 2.59 -2.49 21.57
CA THR A 103 2.66 -3.94 21.78
C THR A 103 1.28 -4.56 21.84
N ILE A 104 1.18 -5.81 21.39
CA ILE A 104 -0.04 -6.61 21.52
C ILE A 104 0.32 -8.07 21.78
N ASP A 105 -0.36 -8.68 22.75
CA ASP A 105 -0.20 -10.10 23.06
C ASP A 105 -1.17 -10.93 22.22
N ILE A 106 -0.63 -11.88 21.47
CA ILE A 106 -1.42 -12.72 20.58
C ILE A 106 -1.27 -14.18 21.03
N PRO A 107 -2.37 -14.91 21.28
CA PRO A 107 -2.32 -16.33 21.61
C PRO A 107 -1.47 -17.11 20.59
N GLU A 108 -0.61 -18.00 21.09
CA GLU A 108 0.28 -18.87 20.30
C GLU A 108 1.40 -18.16 19.49
N ILE A 109 1.42 -16.84 19.43
CA ILE A 109 2.49 -16.06 18.79
C ILE A 109 3.37 -15.40 19.87
N GLY A 110 2.76 -14.82 20.90
CA GLY A 110 3.43 -14.05 21.94
C GLY A 110 3.20 -12.54 21.79
N SER A 111 4.06 -11.76 22.46
CA SER A 111 4.01 -10.30 22.40
C SER A 111 4.65 -9.81 21.10
N ILE A 112 3.90 -9.03 20.32
CA ILE A 112 4.35 -8.43 19.07
C ILE A 112 4.39 -6.92 19.22
N GLN A 113 5.56 -6.34 18.95
CA GLN A 113 5.73 -4.91 18.79
C GLN A 113 5.40 -4.50 17.35
N TYR A 114 4.63 -3.43 17.18
CA TYR A 114 4.22 -2.92 15.88
C TYR A 114 4.12 -1.39 15.88
N ASP A 115 4.35 -0.82 14.72
CA ASP A 115 3.97 0.57 14.42
C ASP A 115 2.61 0.56 13.72
N LEU A 116 1.76 1.55 14.00
CA LEU A 116 0.51 1.76 13.30
C LEU A 116 0.58 3.08 12.55
N ALA A 117 0.43 3.04 11.23
CA ALA A 117 0.53 4.22 10.38
C ALA A 117 -0.49 4.18 9.25
N PHE A 118 -0.83 5.36 8.75
CA PHE A 118 -1.73 5.58 7.64
C PHE A 118 -0.96 6.08 6.42
N GLY A 119 -1.28 5.52 5.25
CA GLY A 119 -0.74 5.97 3.96
C GLY A 119 -1.77 5.86 2.83
N GLY A 120 -3.02 6.26 3.09
CA GLY A 120 -4.20 5.97 2.25
C GLY A 120 -5.00 4.74 2.73
N ALA A 121 -4.38 3.94 3.60
CA ALA A 121 -5.01 2.91 4.41
C ALA A 121 -4.17 2.70 5.68
N TYR A 122 -4.75 2.15 6.75
CA TYR A 122 -4.02 1.83 7.98
C TYR A 122 -3.30 0.50 7.91
N TYR A 123 -2.05 0.47 8.35
CA TYR A 123 -1.22 -0.73 8.41
C TYR A 123 -0.56 -0.91 9.76
N ALA A 124 -0.65 -2.13 10.29
CA ALA A 124 0.21 -2.59 11.37
C ALA A 124 1.54 -3.07 10.79
N ILE A 125 2.64 -2.42 11.12
CA ILE A 125 3.96 -2.66 10.54
C ILE A 125 4.81 -3.40 11.57
N VAL A 126 5.26 -4.59 11.21
CA VAL A 126 5.87 -5.57 12.11
C VAL A 126 7.17 -6.09 11.52
N ASN A 127 8.25 -6.07 12.29
CA ASN A 127 9.48 -6.77 11.90
C ASN A 127 9.23 -8.29 11.87
N VAL A 128 9.47 -8.92 10.72
CA VAL A 128 9.19 -10.34 10.47
C VAL A 128 9.95 -11.30 11.40
N ASP A 129 11.11 -10.89 11.93
CA ASP A 129 11.90 -11.70 12.85
C ASP A 129 11.14 -12.01 14.16
N GLN A 130 10.21 -11.13 14.57
CA GLN A 130 9.36 -11.35 15.75
C GLN A 130 8.46 -12.59 15.62
N VAL A 131 8.13 -12.98 14.39
CA VAL A 131 7.33 -14.19 14.10
C VAL A 131 8.20 -15.35 13.59
N LYS A 132 9.53 -15.20 13.60
CA LYS A 132 10.51 -16.22 13.17
C LYS A 132 10.33 -16.67 11.71
N LEU A 133 9.92 -15.74 10.84
CA LEU A 133 9.77 -15.97 9.40
C LEU A 133 10.75 -15.08 8.61
N LYS A 134 10.72 -15.21 7.28
CA LYS A 134 11.37 -14.29 6.34
C LYS A 134 10.39 -13.83 5.28
N CYS A 135 10.60 -12.65 4.72
CA CYS A 135 9.80 -12.09 3.64
C CYS A 135 10.15 -12.72 2.28
N THR A 136 10.04 -14.04 2.18
CA THR A 136 10.33 -14.83 0.97
C THR A 136 9.15 -15.73 0.62
N GLU A 137 9.07 -16.15 -0.64
CA GLU A 137 7.98 -16.99 -1.15
C GLU A 137 7.82 -18.32 -0.38
N GLN A 138 8.92 -18.86 0.16
CA GLN A 138 8.91 -20.08 0.99
C GLN A 138 7.98 -19.95 2.20
N TYR A 139 7.83 -18.75 2.75
CA TYR A 139 7.01 -18.48 3.93
C TYR A 139 5.62 -17.94 3.60
N HIS A 140 5.19 -17.96 2.32
CA HIS A 140 3.92 -17.38 1.86
C HIS A 140 2.73 -17.67 2.78
N ASP A 141 2.42 -18.95 3.04
CA ASP A 141 1.25 -19.33 3.83
C ASP A 141 1.40 -18.98 5.31
N ALA A 142 2.64 -19.08 5.84
CA ALA A 142 2.93 -18.72 7.22
C ALA A 142 2.82 -17.20 7.46
N LEU A 143 3.24 -16.39 6.48
CA LEU A 143 3.07 -14.94 6.52
C LEU A 143 1.58 -14.58 6.51
N ILE A 144 0.77 -15.22 5.66
CA ILE A 144 -0.68 -15.01 5.65
C ILE A 144 -1.31 -15.37 7.00
N ASP A 145 -1.02 -16.54 7.57
CA ASP A 145 -1.56 -16.95 8.89
C ASP A 145 -1.21 -15.94 9.98
N LYS A 146 0.09 -15.60 10.12
CA LYS A 146 0.55 -14.67 11.16
C LYS A 146 0.02 -13.26 10.94
N GLY A 147 0.03 -12.77 9.70
CA GLY A 147 -0.47 -11.44 9.35
C GLY A 147 -1.94 -11.26 9.66
N MET A 148 -2.76 -12.28 9.38
CA MET A 148 -4.20 -12.26 9.70
C MET A 148 -4.47 -12.32 11.20
N ARG A 149 -3.74 -13.16 11.95
CA ARG A 149 -3.86 -13.20 13.43
C ARG A 149 -3.49 -11.87 14.07
N ILE A 150 -2.43 -11.21 13.59
CA ILE A 150 -2.04 -9.87 14.04
C ILE A 150 -3.12 -8.84 13.71
N LYS A 151 -3.62 -8.82 12.46
CA LYS A 151 -4.70 -7.92 12.03
C LYS A 151 -5.91 -8.06 12.94
N GLN A 152 -6.39 -9.28 13.17
CA GLN A 152 -7.54 -9.57 14.02
C GLN A 152 -7.32 -9.14 15.47
N ALA A 153 -6.16 -9.44 16.06
CA ALA A 153 -5.85 -9.05 17.43
C ALA A 153 -5.87 -7.53 17.61
N ILE A 154 -5.27 -6.78 16.68
CA ILE A 154 -5.24 -5.31 16.71
C ILE A 154 -6.65 -4.75 16.53
N MET A 155 -7.41 -5.23 15.54
CA MET A 155 -8.79 -4.76 15.31
C MET A 155 -9.70 -4.96 16.53
N ASN A 156 -9.51 -6.05 17.28
CA ASN A 156 -10.29 -6.33 18.48
C ASN A 156 -9.89 -5.49 19.70
N SER A 157 -8.66 -4.95 19.71
CA SER A 157 -8.06 -4.34 20.91
C SER A 157 -7.81 -2.84 20.77
N VAL A 158 -7.70 -2.32 19.55
CA VAL A 158 -7.26 -0.97 19.26
C VAL A 158 -8.35 -0.24 18.48
N LYS A 159 -8.80 0.88 19.03
CA LYS A 159 -9.72 1.77 18.33
C LYS A 159 -8.94 2.67 17.38
N ILE A 160 -9.00 2.34 16.09
CA ILE A 160 -8.41 3.15 15.02
C ILE A 160 -9.38 4.30 14.69
N LYS A 161 -8.84 5.51 14.54
CA LYS A 161 -9.59 6.68 14.11
C LYS A 161 -8.80 7.51 13.11
N HIS A 162 -9.37 7.73 11.94
CA HIS A 162 -8.89 8.73 11.01
C HIS A 162 -9.21 10.14 11.54
N PRO A 163 -8.27 11.10 11.43
CA PRO A 163 -8.47 12.45 11.97
C PRO A 163 -9.68 13.18 11.39
N ILE A 164 -10.04 12.87 10.15
CA ILE A 164 -11.05 13.61 9.38
C ILE A 164 -12.07 12.73 8.62
N GLU A 165 -11.83 11.42 8.45
CA GLU A 165 -12.68 10.54 7.61
C GLU A 165 -13.07 9.26 8.34
N PRO A 166 -14.19 9.24 9.09
CA PRO A 166 -14.59 8.10 9.91
C PRO A 166 -14.78 6.78 9.14
N GLU A 167 -15.04 6.85 7.84
CA GLU A 167 -15.14 5.65 6.98
C GLU A 167 -13.82 4.89 6.85
N MET A 168 -12.69 5.53 7.21
CA MET A 168 -11.35 4.95 7.21
C MET A 168 -10.92 4.41 8.59
N ASP A 169 -11.83 4.32 9.57
CA ASP A 169 -11.57 3.87 10.96
C ASP A 169 -11.35 2.35 11.08
N PHE A 170 -10.55 1.75 10.20
CA PHE A 170 -10.27 0.31 10.22
C PHE A 170 -8.84 -0.03 9.79
N LEU A 171 -8.35 -1.17 10.28
CA LEU A 171 -7.05 -1.71 9.89
C LEU A 171 -7.17 -2.44 8.55
N TYR A 172 -6.46 -1.96 7.54
CA TYR A 172 -6.49 -2.57 6.21
C TYR A 172 -5.71 -3.88 6.18
N GLY A 173 -4.51 -3.88 6.76
CA GLY A 173 -3.63 -5.05 6.76
C GLY A 173 -2.43 -4.95 7.69
N THR A 174 -1.69 -6.05 7.73
CA THR A 174 -0.40 -6.17 8.41
C THR A 174 0.71 -6.14 7.36
N ILE A 175 1.74 -5.33 7.56
CA ILE A 175 2.94 -5.32 6.71
C ILE A 175 4.09 -5.93 7.52
N PHE A 176 4.64 -7.02 7.01
CA PHE A 176 5.90 -7.54 7.49
C PHE A 176 7.06 -6.84 6.82
N THR A 177 8.02 -6.39 7.61
CA THR A 177 9.27 -5.78 7.13
C THR A 177 10.44 -6.71 7.38
N ASP A 178 11.34 -6.80 6.41
CA ASP A 178 12.58 -7.59 6.49
C ASP A 178 13.75 -6.78 5.90
N LEU A 179 14.96 -7.30 6.09
CA LEU A 179 16.14 -6.84 5.37
C LEU A 179 15.91 -6.99 3.86
N PRO A 180 16.48 -6.09 3.04
CA PRO A 180 16.37 -6.19 1.60
C PRO A 180 17.18 -7.40 1.10
N GLN A 181 16.76 -7.98 -0.03
CA GLN A 181 17.55 -9.00 -0.72
C GLN A 181 18.72 -8.38 -1.49
N ASP A 182 18.48 -7.24 -2.14
CA ASP A 182 19.54 -6.41 -2.70
C ASP A 182 19.96 -5.38 -1.64
N SER A 183 21.20 -5.49 -1.16
CA SER A 183 21.75 -4.61 -0.12
C SER A 183 21.78 -3.11 -0.49
N THR A 184 21.56 -2.75 -1.75
CA THR A 184 21.44 -1.36 -2.18
C THR A 184 20.05 -0.77 -1.90
N ASN A 185 19.05 -1.61 -1.66
CA ASN A 185 17.70 -1.20 -1.27
C ASN A 185 17.60 -0.97 0.23
N HIS A 186 16.56 -0.27 0.66
CA HIS A 186 16.36 0.07 2.06
C HIS A 186 15.82 -1.12 2.87
N SER A 187 14.77 -1.78 2.36
CA SER A 187 14.07 -2.85 3.07
C SER A 187 13.15 -3.65 2.14
N ARG A 188 12.50 -4.67 2.68
CA ARG A 188 11.43 -5.41 2.01
C ARG A 188 10.11 -5.32 2.77
N ASN A 189 9.00 -5.23 2.04
CA ASN A 189 7.64 -5.27 2.55
C ASN A 189 6.89 -6.50 2.03
N VAL A 190 6.10 -7.13 2.90
CA VAL A 190 5.07 -8.10 2.51
C VAL A 190 3.77 -7.73 3.21
N CYS A 191 2.78 -7.25 2.46
CA CYS A 191 1.49 -6.87 2.99
C CYS A 191 0.50 -8.04 2.95
N ILE A 192 -0.07 -8.34 4.11
CA ILE A 192 -1.21 -9.25 4.28
C ILE A 192 -2.44 -8.40 4.55
N PHE A 193 -3.44 -8.48 3.68
CA PHE A 193 -4.63 -7.63 3.73
C PHE A 193 -5.89 -8.39 3.35
N ALA A 194 -7.03 -7.70 3.44
CA ALA A 194 -8.35 -8.26 3.15
C ALA A 194 -8.59 -9.61 3.87
N ASP A 195 -9.16 -10.63 3.20
CA ASP A 195 -9.31 -12.00 3.72
C ASP A 195 -8.11 -12.90 3.36
N GLY A 196 -6.95 -12.56 3.93
CA GLY A 196 -5.71 -13.32 3.75
C GLY A 196 -5.15 -13.23 2.32
N GLU A 197 -5.23 -12.05 1.73
CA GLU A 197 -4.55 -11.71 0.48
C GLU A 197 -3.12 -11.23 0.77
N LEU A 198 -2.18 -11.56 -0.13
CA LEU A 198 -0.80 -11.12 -0.06
C LEU A 198 -0.51 -10.19 -1.24
N ASP A 199 0.02 -9.00 -0.99
CA ASP A 199 0.43 -8.09 -2.06
C ASP A 199 1.77 -8.55 -2.66
N ARG A 200 1.80 -8.68 -3.99
CA ARG A 200 3.01 -9.08 -4.74
C ARG A 200 3.91 -7.88 -5.04
N SER A 201 3.36 -6.67 -4.94
CA SER A 201 4.11 -5.43 -4.99
C SER A 201 4.62 -5.05 -3.58
N PRO A 202 5.48 -4.03 -3.46
CA PRO A 202 5.88 -3.49 -2.16
C PRO A 202 4.77 -2.76 -1.39
N THR A 203 3.56 -2.69 -1.97
CA THR A 203 2.36 -2.00 -1.46
C THR A 203 2.55 -0.49 -1.36
N GLY A 204 2.17 0.26 -2.41
CA GLY A 204 2.45 1.71 -2.50
C GLY A 204 1.92 2.54 -1.32
N THR A 205 0.70 2.27 -0.86
CA THR A 205 0.13 2.89 0.36
C THR A 205 0.90 2.49 1.63
N GLY A 206 1.37 1.24 1.69
CA GLY A 206 2.26 0.74 2.73
C GLY A 206 3.65 1.39 2.72
N VAL A 207 4.20 1.66 1.53
CA VAL A 207 5.44 2.43 1.35
C VAL A 207 5.25 3.86 1.86
N SER A 208 4.12 4.51 1.59
CA SER A 208 3.82 5.84 2.15
C SER A 208 3.69 5.82 3.69
N ALA A 209 3.02 4.81 4.25
CA ALA A 209 2.92 4.63 5.71
C ALA A 209 4.31 4.38 6.34
N ARG A 210 5.17 3.58 5.69
CA ARG A 210 6.57 3.35 6.09
C ARG A 210 7.39 4.64 6.06
N ALA A 211 7.27 5.44 5.00
CA ALA A 211 7.95 6.73 4.90
C ALA A 211 7.53 7.68 6.03
N ALA A 212 6.25 7.70 6.42
CA ALA A 212 5.79 8.49 7.56
C ALA A 212 6.43 8.06 8.89
N ILE A 213 6.61 6.75 9.12
CA ILE A 213 7.32 6.23 10.30
C ILE A 213 8.79 6.65 10.29
N HIS A 214 9.49 6.39 9.18
CA HIS A 214 10.90 6.75 9.04
C HIS A 214 11.12 8.25 9.23
N TYR A 215 10.26 9.08 8.66
CA TYR A 215 10.29 10.53 8.85
C TYR A 215 10.05 10.92 10.32
N LYS A 216 9.05 10.32 10.98
CA LYS A 216 8.76 10.58 12.40
C LYS A 216 9.91 10.17 13.33
N ARG A 217 10.65 9.11 12.96
CA ARG A 217 11.84 8.62 13.67
C ARG A 217 13.13 9.37 13.28
N ASN A 218 13.08 10.32 12.34
CA ASN A 218 14.25 11.01 11.77
C ASN A 218 15.24 10.08 11.05
N GLU A 219 14.76 8.97 10.51
CA GLU A 219 15.55 7.99 9.75
C GLU A 219 15.67 8.36 8.27
N ILE A 220 14.75 9.20 7.77
CA ILE A 220 14.82 9.82 6.43
C ILE A 220 14.50 11.32 6.52
N LYS A 221 14.99 12.10 5.56
CA LYS A 221 14.67 13.53 5.41
C LYS A 221 13.75 13.81 4.23
N VAL A 222 13.14 14.99 4.21
CA VAL A 222 12.38 15.46 3.04
C VAL A 222 13.31 15.51 1.82
N GLY A 223 12.89 14.85 0.73
CA GLY A 223 13.65 14.75 -0.51
C GLY A 223 14.70 13.63 -0.51
N GLU A 224 14.84 12.87 0.58
CA GLU A 224 15.63 11.64 0.61
C GLU A 224 14.80 10.47 0.12
N SER A 225 15.38 9.65 -0.74
CA SER A 225 14.67 8.54 -1.36
C SER A 225 15.03 7.20 -0.75
N ILE A 226 14.04 6.30 -0.69
CA ILE A 226 14.22 4.92 -0.26
C ILE A 226 13.60 3.96 -1.29
N THR A 227 14.26 2.82 -1.48
CA THR A 227 13.74 1.75 -2.33
C THR A 227 13.29 0.59 -1.47
N ILE A 228 12.02 0.19 -1.62
CA ILE A 228 11.43 -0.92 -0.87
C ILE A 228 11.07 -2.05 -1.82
N GLU A 229 11.52 -3.26 -1.48
CA GLU A 229 11.26 -4.49 -2.22
C GLU A 229 9.96 -5.16 -1.82
N SER A 230 9.45 -6.01 -2.69
CA SER A 230 8.34 -6.95 -2.46
C SER A 230 8.85 -8.36 -2.21
N ILE A 231 7.93 -9.29 -1.92
CA ILE A 231 8.23 -10.73 -1.84
C ILE A 231 8.83 -11.29 -3.13
N LEU A 232 8.47 -10.72 -4.30
CA LEU A 232 8.92 -11.14 -5.63
C LEU A 232 10.11 -10.31 -6.14
N SER A 233 10.74 -9.52 -5.28
CA SER A 233 11.88 -8.65 -5.62
C SER A 233 11.59 -7.52 -6.62
N SER A 234 10.32 -7.30 -6.99
CA SER A 234 9.90 -6.01 -7.55
C SER A 234 10.07 -4.91 -6.51
N SER A 235 10.29 -3.67 -6.93
CA SER A 235 10.58 -2.57 -6.02
C SER A 235 9.81 -1.30 -6.36
N PHE A 236 9.56 -0.48 -5.33
CA PHE A 236 9.06 0.88 -5.44
C PHE A 236 10.09 1.83 -4.84
N PHE A 237 10.28 2.93 -5.53
CA PHE A 237 11.11 4.05 -5.14
C PHE A 237 10.20 5.17 -4.66
N CYS A 238 10.43 5.67 -3.44
CA CYS A 238 9.72 6.83 -2.89
C CYS A 238 10.68 7.90 -2.39
#